data_AF-A0A352WP62-F1
#
_entry.id   AF-A0A352WP62-F1
#
_cell.length_a   1.000
_cell.length_b   1.000
_cell.length_c   1.000
_cell.angle_alpha   90.00
_cell.angle_beta   90.00
_cell.angle_gamma   90.00
#
_symmetry.space_group_name_H-M   'P 1'
#
loop_
_entity.id
_entity.type
_entity.pdbx_description
1 polymer ?
#
loop_
_entity_poly.entity_id
_entity_poly.type
_entity_poly.pdbx_seq_one_letter_code
_entity_poly.pdbx_strand_id
1 'polypeptide(L)'
;AADDPATRREAYLRAMETNTDWVDQTIGVGNKNAVNFGVRQGGDKYNLYAGFSKDNNQSYLLGNSYDRTSGRINLDWSPSSKVKVLLSSSLSRGENNRIDAAWSGGLGDAMSNALPYYPVRYDEDVY
;
A
#
# COMPACT_ATOMS: atom_id res chain seq x y z
N ALA A 1 -20.62 27.50 30.26
CA ALA A 1 -20.50 26.35 31.17
C ALA A 1 -20.66 25.11 30.31
N ALA A 2 -19.60 24.34 30.11
CA ALA A 2 -19.58 23.22 29.16
C ALA A 2 -19.52 21.84 29.86
N ASP A 3 -19.80 21.79 31.17
CA ASP A 3 -19.60 20.60 31.99
C ASP A 3 -20.64 20.50 33.14
N ASP A 4 -21.91 20.75 32.81
CA ASP A 4 -23.02 20.52 33.74
C ASP A 4 -23.49 19.05 33.72
N PRO A 5 -24.23 18.58 34.74
CA PRO A 5 -24.65 17.17 34.84
C PRO A 5 -25.50 16.65 33.68
N ALA A 6 -26.30 17.51 33.02
CA ALA A 6 -27.13 17.08 31.88
C ALA A 6 -26.25 16.84 30.65
N THR A 7 -25.30 17.74 30.37
CA THR A 7 -24.32 17.56 29.28
C THR A 7 -23.50 16.27 29.45
N ARG A 8 -23.05 15.94 30.67
CA ARG A 8 -22.35 14.67 30.94
C ARG A 8 -23.24 13.44 30.69
N ARG A 9 -24.53 13.54 31.05
CA ARG A 9 -25.50 12.44 30.86
C ARG A 9 -25.77 12.21 29.38
N GLU A 10 -25.95 13.26 28.59
CA GLU A 10 -26.15 13.14 27.14
C GLU A 10 -24.92 12.58 26.45
N ALA A 11 -23.71 13.04 26.82
CA ALA A 11 -22.46 12.49 26.31
C ALA A 11 -22.32 10.99 26.64
N TYR A 12 -22.69 10.58 27.86
CA TYR A 12 -22.71 9.17 28.26
C TYR A 12 -23.72 8.34 27.45
N LEU A 13 -24.94 8.84 27.26
CA LEU A 13 -25.98 8.14 26.48
C LEU A 13 -25.56 7.99 25.01
N ARG A 14 -25.03 9.05 24.39
CA ARG A 14 -24.47 8.99 23.03
C ARG A 14 -23.28 8.02 22.95
N ALA A 15 -22.45 7.98 24.00
CA ALA A 15 -21.34 7.04 24.03
C ALA A 15 -21.81 5.58 24.09
N MET A 16 -22.95 5.30 24.73
CA MET A 16 -23.54 3.96 24.73
C MET A 16 -24.15 3.55 23.38
N GLU A 17 -24.42 4.50 22.49
CA GLU A 17 -24.94 4.23 21.15
C GLU A 17 -23.84 3.74 20.20
N THR A 18 -22.57 3.96 20.53
CA THR A 18 -21.43 3.65 19.65
C THR A 18 -20.50 2.63 20.31
N ASN A 19 -20.18 1.55 19.59
CA ASN A 19 -19.20 0.55 20.03
C ASN A 19 -18.26 0.22 18.85
N THR A 20 -17.48 1.21 18.45
CA THR A 20 -16.52 1.15 17.36
C THR A 20 -15.38 0.20 17.70
N ASP A 21 -15.18 -0.82 16.86
CA ASP A 21 -13.97 -1.64 16.86
C ASP A 21 -12.89 -0.94 16.03
N TRP A 22 -12.04 -0.17 16.71
CA TRP A 22 -10.97 0.60 16.08
C TRP A 22 -9.90 -0.26 15.40
N VAL A 23 -9.75 -1.53 15.80
CA VAL A 23 -8.86 -2.46 15.11
C VAL A 23 -9.46 -2.82 13.76
N ASP A 24 -10.73 -3.24 13.72
CA ASP A 24 -11.45 -3.52 12.47
C ASP A 24 -11.50 -2.30 11.53
N GLN A 25 -11.59 -1.09 12.09
CA GLN A 25 -11.57 0.14 11.28
C GLN A 25 -10.19 0.51 10.70
N THR A 26 -9.11 -0.13 11.13
CA THR A 26 -7.75 0.21 10.68
C THR A 26 -7.04 -0.93 9.96
N ILE A 27 -7.50 -2.17 10.13
CA ILE A 27 -6.98 -3.34 9.44
C ILE A 27 -8.00 -3.92 8.47
N GLY A 28 -7.52 -4.70 7.51
CA GLY A 28 -8.38 -5.41 6.57
C GLY A 28 -7.59 -6.41 5.74
N VAL A 29 -8.26 -6.93 4.71
CA VAL A 29 -7.63 -7.88 3.78
C VAL A 29 -6.93 -7.12 2.66
N GLY A 30 -5.61 -7.20 2.63
CA GLY A 30 -4.80 -6.66 1.53
C GLY A 30 -4.75 -7.64 0.35
N ASN A 31 -5.06 -7.17 -0.85
CA ASN A 31 -4.88 -7.93 -2.08
C ASN A 31 -3.49 -7.69 -2.70
N LYS A 32 -2.89 -8.74 -3.25
CA LYS A 32 -1.61 -8.69 -3.97
C LYS A 32 -1.79 -9.27 -5.36
N ASN A 33 -1.52 -8.45 -6.36
CA ASN A 33 -1.62 -8.85 -7.76
C ASN A 33 -0.29 -8.55 -8.45
N ALA A 34 0.20 -9.52 -9.20
CA ALA A 34 1.43 -9.39 -9.97
C ALA A 34 1.20 -9.94 -11.38
N VAL A 35 1.57 -9.16 -12.37
CA VAL A 35 1.53 -9.56 -13.78
C VAL A 35 2.94 -9.43 -14.34
N ASN A 36 3.43 -10.51 -14.92
CA ASN A 36 4.75 -10.57 -15.53
C ASN A 36 4.61 -11.05 -16.97
N PHE A 37 5.20 -10.29 -17.89
CA PHE A 37 5.26 -10.64 -19.30
C PHE A 37 6.71 -10.60 -19.75
N GLY A 38 7.15 -11.64 -20.45
CA GLY A 38 8.52 -11.74 -20.94
C GLY A 38 8.55 -12.37 -22.32
N VAL A 39 9.35 -11.78 -23.19
CA VAL A 39 9.67 -12.32 -24.51
C VAL A 39 11.16 -12.60 -24.57
N ARG A 40 11.51 -13.78 -25.07
CA ARG A 40 12.88 -14.19 -25.31
C ARG A 40 13.01 -14.71 -26.72
N GLN A 41 14.09 -14.30 -27.39
CA GLN A 41 14.47 -14.80 -28.70
C GLN A 41 15.96 -15.13 -28.69
N GLY A 42 16.32 -16.30 -29.19
CA GLY A 42 17.71 -16.75 -29.26
C GLY A 42 18.07 -17.27 -30.65
N GLY A 43 19.32 -17.04 -31.05
CA GLY A 43 19.91 -17.56 -32.27
C GLY A 43 21.44 -17.54 -32.19
N ASP A 44 22.10 -17.96 -33.27
CA ASP A 44 23.55 -18.21 -33.26
C ASP A 44 24.41 -16.95 -33.02
N LYS A 45 23.91 -15.78 -33.44
CA LYS A 45 24.64 -14.50 -33.36
C LYS A 45 24.14 -13.57 -32.25
N TYR A 46 22.92 -13.74 -31.77
CA TYR A 46 22.38 -12.90 -30.70
C TYR A 46 21.31 -13.61 -29.86
N ASN A 47 21.19 -13.18 -28.61
CA ASN A 47 20.09 -13.54 -27.73
C ASN A 47 19.51 -12.28 -27.12
N LEU A 48 18.20 -12.13 -27.19
CA LEU A 48 17.45 -11.00 -26.66
C LEU A 48 16.44 -11.48 -25.63
N TYR A 49 16.34 -10.76 -24.52
CA TYR A 49 15.26 -10.86 -23.55
C TYR A 49 14.68 -9.46 -23.32
N ALA A 50 13.36 -9.37 -23.33
CA ALA A 50 12.62 -8.20 -22.87
C ALA A 50 11.56 -8.68 -21.87
N GLY A 51 11.50 -8.04 -20.71
CA GLY A 51 10.55 -8.36 -19.65
C GLY A 51 9.89 -7.10 -19.13
N PHE A 52 8.61 -7.20 -18.82
CA PHE A 52 7.79 -6.19 -18.18
C PHE A 52 7.05 -6.81 -17.00
N SER A 53 7.02 -6.10 -15.87
CA SER A 53 6.31 -6.54 -14.68
C SER A 53 5.52 -5.39 -14.06
N LYS A 54 4.31 -5.69 -13.59
CA LYS A 54 3.47 -4.78 -12.82
C LYS A 54 3.02 -5.50 -11.56
N ASP A 55 3.35 -4.94 -10.41
CA ASP A 55 2.99 -5.42 -9.08
C ASP A 55 2.13 -4.36 -8.39
N ASN A 56 1.02 -4.78 -7.77
CA ASN A 56 0.25 -3.96 -6.85
C ASN A 56 -0.02 -4.77 -5.58
N ASN A 57 0.57 -4.31 -4.49
CA ASN A 57 0.59 -5.01 -3.22
C ASN A 57 -0.03 -4.15 -2.13
N GLN A 58 -1.24 -4.50 -1.71
CA GLN A 58 -1.86 -3.92 -0.52
C GLN A 58 -1.39 -4.65 0.73
N SER A 59 -1.35 -3.92 1.84
CA SER A 59 -1.10 -4.47 3.17
C SER A 59 -2.40 -4.80 3.89
N TYR A 60 -2.28 -5.41 5.06
CA TYR A 60 -3.39 -5.54 6.01
C TYR A 60 -3.75 -4.20 6.65
N LEU A 61 -2.85 -3.21 6.64
CA LEU A 61 -3.15 -1.86 7.09
C LEU A 61 -3.92 -1.13 6.00
N LEU A 62 -5.15 -0.72 6.31
CA LEU A 62 -6.04 -0.06 5.34
C LEU A 62 -5.40 1.23 4.81
N GLY A 63 -5.35 1.39 3.49
CA GLY A 63 -4.71 2.55 2.84
C GLY A 63 -3.20 2.41 2.62
N ASN A 64 -2.55 1.36 3.12
CA ASN A 64 -1.15 1.08 2.82
C ASN A 64 -1.02 0.19 1.57
N SER A 65 -0.27 0.65 0.57
CA SER A 65 -0.07 -0.08 -0.68
C SER A 65 1.25 0.26 -1.36
N TYR A 66 1.82 -0.72 -2.05
CA TYR A 66 2.99 -0.55 -2.89
C TYR A 66 2.69 -0.97 -4.32
N ASP A 67 2.80 -0.03 -5.26
CA ASP A 67 2.70 -0.27 -6.70
C ASP A 67 4.09 -0.20 -7.32
N ARG A 68 4.47 -1.20 -8.12
CA ARG A 68 5.72 -1.20 -8.85
C ARG A 68 5.53 -1.59 -10.30
N THR A 69 6.11 -0.80 -11.19
CA THR A 69 6.23 -1.12 -12.62
C THR A 69 7.70 -1.23 -12.99
N SER A 70 8.09 -2.34 -13.62
CA SER A 70 9.47 -2.57 -14.03
C SER A 70 9.56 -3.06 -15.47
N GLY A 71 10.63 -2.66 -16.14
CA GLY A 71 11.03 -3.14 -17.45
C GLY A 71 12.49 -3.57 -17.43
N ARG A 72 12.82 -4.64 -18.15
CA ARG A 72 14.18 -5.14 -18.29
C ARG A 72 14.44 -5.59 -19.72
N ILE A 73 15.60 -5.23 -20.26
CA ILE A 73 16.09 -5.69 -21.55
C ILE A 73 17.50 -6.24 -21.36
N ASN A 74 17.76 -7.45 -21.87
CA ASN A 74 19.09 -8.03 -21.95
C ASN A 74 19.39 -8.45 -23.39
N LEU A 75 20.54 -8.05 -23.93
CA LEU A 75 21.01 -8.41 -25.26
C LEU A 75 22.43 -8.97 -25.18
N ASP A 76 22.58 -10.21 -25.62
CA ASP A 76 23.86 -10.84 -25.88
C ASP A 76 24.10 -10.81 -27.39
N TRP A 77 25.18 -10.20 -27.84
CA TRP A 77 25.53 -10.14 -29.26
C TRP A 77 26.94 -10.68 -29.48
N SER A 78 27.08 -11.65 -30.38
CA SER A 78 28.35 -12.29 -30.73
C SER A 78 28.65 -12.07 -32.22
N PRO A 79 29.19 -10.90 -32.60
CA PRO A 79 29.49 -10.59 -34.00
C PRO A 79 30.59 -11.50 -34.59
N SER A 80 31.44 -12.09 -33.75
CA SER A 80 32.46 -13.09 -34.15
C SER A 80 32.69 -14.09 -33.02
N SER A 81 33.38 -15.21 -33.30
CA SER A 81 33.74 -16.21 -32.27
C SER A 81 34.70 -15.70 -31.20
N LYS A 82 35.31 -14.53 -31.40
CA LYS A 82 36.30 -13.93 -30.49
C LYS A 82 35.75 -12.74 -29.70
N VAL A 83 34.57 -12.23 -30.03
CA VAL A 83 34.00 -11.02 -29.43
C VAL A 83 32.54 -11.27 -29.04
N LYS A 84 32.25 -11.06 -27.76
CA LYS A 84 30.88 -11.08 -27.20
C LYS A 84 30.61 -9.75 -26.51
N VAL A 85 29.50 -9.13 -26.85
CA VAL A 85 28.98 -7.90 -26.24
C VAL A 85 27.73 -8.26 -25.43
N LEU A 86 27.68 -7.79 -24.20
CA LEU A 86 26.57 -8.02 -23.28
C LEU A 86 26.01 -6.66 -22.87
N LEU A 87 24.73 -6.43 -23.17
CA LEU A 87 24.02 -5.23 -22.77
C LEU A 87 22.85 -5.61 -21.87
N SER A 88 22.76 -4.98 -20.70
CA SER A 88 21.65 -5.17 -19.76
C SER A 88 21.18 -3.80 -19.30
N SER A 89 19.89 -3.55 -19.45
CA SER A 89 19.25 -2.34 -18.96
C SER A 89 17.96 -2.70 -18.22
N SER A 90 17.70 -2.01 -17.12
CA SER A 90 16.48 -2.19 -16.35
C SER A 90 16.03 -0.86 -15.77
N LEU A 91 14.73 -0.64 -15.78
CA LEU A 91 14.08 0.50 -15.14
C LEU A 91 12.97 -0.02 -14.24
N SER A 92 12.85 0.56 -13.05
CA SER A 92 11.78 0.25 -12.12
C SER A 92 11.30 1.56 -11.49
N ARG A 93 9.99 1.75 -11.45
CA ARG A 93 9.33 2.84 -10.72
C ARG A 93 8.39 2.22 -9.71
N GLY A 94 8.57 2.58 -8.44
CA GLY A 94 7.72 2.14 -7.35
C GLY A 94 7.10 3.33 -6.64
N GLU A 95 5.80 3.29 -6.41
CA GLU A 95 5.06 4.23 -5.58
C GLU A 95 4.67 3.52 -4.29
N ASN A 96 5.13 4.07 -3.16
CA ASN A 96 4.83 3.54 -1.84
C ASN A 96 3.85 4.47 -1.15
N ASN A 97 2.58 4.06 -1.09
CA ASN A 97 1.58 4.76 -0.31
C ASN A 97 1.61 4.21 1.12
N ARG A 98 2.21 4.98 2.02
CA ARG A 98 2.35 4.62 3.42
C ARG A 98 1.47 5.52 4.26
N ILE A 99 0.52 4.90 4.94
CA ILE A 99 -0.18 5.53 6.06
C ILE A 99 0.72 5.55 7.30
N ASP A 100 0.53 6.58 8.11
CA ASP A 100 1.11 6.67 9.44
C ASP A 100 0.74 5.45 10.28
N ALA A 101 1.69 4.98 11.07
CA ALA A 101 1.54 3.81 11.92
C ALA A 101 2.24 4.07 13.25
N ALA A 102 1.70 3.51 14.33
CA ALA A 102 2.10 3.81 15.71
C ALA A 102 1.56 5.18 16.21
N TRP A 103 2.40 6.02 16.79
CA TRP A 103 1.95 7.23 17.52
C TRP A 103 1.59 8.41 16.60
N SER A 104 1.92 8.35 15.30
CA SER A 104 1.59 9.40 14.33
C SER A 104 0.23 9.22 13.64
N GLY A 105 -0.48 8.11 13.91
CA GLY A 105 -1.78 7.82 13.30
C GLY A 105 -1.99 6.33 12.98
N GLY A 106 -3.09 6.07 12.26
CA GLY A 106 -3.45 4.72 11.80
C GLY A 106 -3.73 3.75 12.95
N LEU A 107 -3.31 2.49 12.81
CA LEU A 107 -3.58 1.42 13.78
C LEU A 107 -3.05 1.73 15.19
N GLY A 108 -1.93 2.44 15.32
CA GLY A 108 -1.35 2.70 16.64
C GLY A 108 -2.13 3.74 17.44
N ASP A 109 -2.56 4.80 16.79
CA ASP A 109 -3.43 5.82 17.40
C ASP A 109 -4.81 5.24 17.73
N ALA A 110 -5.36 4.42 16.82
CA ALA A 110 -6.58 3.65 17.02
C ALA A 110 -6.53 2.73 18.26
N MET A 111 -5.38 2.10 18.55
CA MET A 111 -5.22 1.26 19.74
C MET A 111 -4.87 2.04 21.02
N SER A 112 -4.32 3.25 20.91
CA SER A 112 -3.79 4.00 22.06
C SER A 112 -4.73 5.07 22.58
N ASN A 113 -5.45 5.75 21.69
CA ASN A 113 -6.19 6.98 22.01
C ASN A 113 -7.68 6.91 21.60
N ALA A 114 -8.06 5.99 20.69
CA ALA A 114 -9.43 5.93 20.19
C ALA A 114 -10.33 5.09 21.12
N LEU A 115 -11.29 5.76 21.76
CA LEU A 115 -12.25 5.10 22.64
C LEU A 115 -13.39 4.49 21.81
N PRO A 116 -13.93 3.31 22.16
CA PRO A 116 -14.96 2.65 21.37
C PRO A 116 -16.21 3.49 21.11
N TYR A 117 -16.50 4.48 21.96
CA TYR A 117 -17.65 5.33 21.77
C TYR A 117 -17.46 6.50 20.80
N TYR A 118 -16.23 6.72 20.32
CA TYR A 118 -15.98 7.73 19.29
C TYR A 118 -16.53 7.27 17.94
N PRO A 119 -17.17 8.19 17.17
CA PRO A 119 -17.63 7.87 15.83
C PRO A 119 -16.45 7.78 14.85
N VAL A 120 -16.57 6.94 13.82
CA VAL A 120 -15.54 6.75 12.78
C VAL A 120 -15.37 8.00 11.91
N ARG A 121 -16.45 8.79 11.74
CA ARG A 121 -16.45 10.09 11.06
C ARG A 121 -17.32 11.06 11.84
N TYR A 122 -16.89 12.32 11.91
CA TYR A 122 -17.73 13.43 12.35
C TYR A 122 -18.41 14.02 11.13
N ASP A 123 -19.70 14.34 11.21
CA ASP A 123 -20.39 15.08 10.15
C ASP A 123 -19.78 16.48 10.05
N GLU A 124 -19.55 16.97 8.82
CA GLU A 124 -18.82 18.23 8.55
C GLU A 124 -19.40 19.47 9.24
N ASP A 125 -20.65 19.40 9.71
CA ASP A 125 -21.40 20.52 10.29
C ASP A 125 -21.31 20.64 11.82
N VAL A 126 -20.49 19.82 12.50
CA VAL A 126 -20.33 19.88 13.96
C VAL A 126 -18.96 20.43 14.34
N TYR A 127 -18.90 21.75 14.57
CA TYR A 127 -17.74 22.47 15.13
C TYR A 127 -18.11 23.19 16.43
#